data_AF-A0A927M4Z6-F1
#
_entry.id   AF-A0A927M4Z6-F1
#
_cell.length_a   1.000
_cell.length_b   1.000
_cell.length_c   1.000
_cell.angle_alpha   90.00
_cell.angle_beta   90.00
_cell.angle_gamma   90.00
#
_symmetry.space_group_name_H-M   'P 1'
#
loop_
_entity.id
_entity.type
_entity.pdbx_description
1 polymer ?
#
loop_
_entity_poly.entity_id
_entity_poly.type
_entity_poly.pdbx_seq_one_letter_code
_entity_poly.pdbx_strand_id
1 'polypeptide(L)'
;MPKEPAVALRVGYDTLDGTLQVWPSRGTLAGDPQATTAVAKAVDEWRSPVEDRVHLPSSGILWLGEVDGARLALVAADVPGESASWLLQLTSDGTDFRVDRAVEYTDPGYLVYSDVLPVQLPTGRRYLVSARVDRLLGPDRQTLAVTDGLTAPVAVPACAAATVTARLRPSESLPSGKSADRLVDLGTGTAGPRYPLVNDDTASAGAALRGLDTCRLGEKTGAFGSIAHRVHGRVHPGSVPASWPIDQVRTKTLGEVALDDSGRLSKLEQLRWRTDDGVMTAVMVRPADGPPVVSAADRSEPLQGYLLPLPSPVVVLVWEDSSESSLTLPPGTPRRIDRPGLVVLDKPTSRQTYSLTHSDETIQRSFGGN
;
A
#
# COMPACT_ATOMS: atom_id res chain seq x y z
N MET A 1 -16.12 27.82 -30.52
CA MET A 1 -17.07 26.90 -29.85
C MET A 1 -17.38 27.48 -28.48
N PRO A 2 -18.65 27.59 -28.07
CA PRO A 2 -18.96 27.93 -26.69
C PRO A 2 -18.35 26.85 -25.80
N LYS A 3 -17.51 27.27 -24.85
CA LYS A 3 -16.95 26.39 -23.83
C LYS A 3 -18.15 25.90 -23.02
N GLU A 4 -18.44 24.61 -23.09
CA GLU A 4 -19.39 23.96 -22.20
C GLU A 4 -19.07 24.41 -20.76
N PRO A 5 -20.06 24.83 -19.95
CA PRO A 5 -19.78 25.31 -18.61
C PRO A 5 -18.97 24.24 -17.88
N ALA A 6 -17.87 24.65 -17.24
CA ALA A 6 -17.05 23.72 -16.48
C ALA A 6 -17.96 22.97 -15.50
N VAL A 7 -18.03 21.65 -15.64
CA VAL A 7 -18.82 20.82 -14.73
C VAL A 7 -18.24 21.04 -13.35
N ALA A 8 -19.04 21.66 -12.48
CA ALA A 8 -18.60 22.03 -11.14
C ALA A 8 -18.36 20.77 -10.31
N LEU A 9 -17.18 20.66 -9.73
CA LEU A 9 -16.84 19.63 -8.75
C LEU A 9 -17.79 19.78 -7.56
N ARG A 10 -18.56 18.74 -7.24
CA ARG A 10 -19.58 18.78 -6.18
C ARG A 10 -18.96 18.53 -4.81
N VAL A 11 -19.60 19.07 -3.78
CA VAL A 11 -19.27 18.75 -2.37
C VAL A 11 -20.14 17.59 -1.89
N GLY A 12 -19.49 16.58 -1.32
CA GLY A 12 -20.04 15.24 -1.21
C GLY A 12 -19.84 14.45 -2.50
N TYR A 13 -20.09 13.15 -2.41
CA TYR A 13 -20.08 12.23 -3.55
C TYR A 13 -21.43 11.52 -3.59
N ASP A 14 -21.98 11.34 -4.79
CA ASP A 14 -23.32 10.76 -5.03
C ASP A 14 -23.32 9.23 -4.85
N THR A 15 -22.73 8.76 -3.75
CA THR A 15 -22.69 7.34 -3.35
C THR A 15 -23.75 7.08 -2.31
N LEU A 16 -24.58 6.08 -2.59
CA LEU A 16 -25.57 5.58 -1.66
C LEU A 16 -25.28 4.12 -1.30
N ASP A 17 -25.49 3.81 -0.03
CA ASP A 17 -25.61 2.45 0.47
C ASP A 17 -27.03 2.29 1.03
N GLY A 18 -27.95 1.91 0.14
CA GLY A 18 -29.38 2.05 0.37
C GLY A 18 -29.80 3.51 0.48
N THR A 19 -30.34 3.89 1.64
CA THR A 19 -30.71 5.29 1.94
C THR A 19 -29.58 6.10 2.57
N LEU A 20 -28.46 5.46 2.92
CA LEU A 20 -27.31 6.11 3.54
C LEU A 20 -26.43 6.77 2.47
N GLN A 21 -26.27 8.08 2.54
CA GLN A 21 -25.23 8.77 1.78
C GLN A 21 -23.86 8.48 2.38
N VAL A 22 -23.00 7.78 1.64
CA VAL A 22 -21.67 7.33 2.13
C VAL A 22 -20.72 8.50 2.34
N TRP A 23 -20.71 9.44 1.39
CA TRP A 23 -19.88 10.65 1.43
C TRP A 23 -20.75 11.90 1.32
N PRO A 24 -21.44 12.32 2.40
CA PRO A 24 -22.23 13.53 2.37
C PRO A 24 -21.34 14.78 2.38
N SER A 25 -21.92 15.92 2.01
CA SER A 25 -21.25 17.22 2.12
C SER A 25 -20.86 17.51 3.57
N ARG A 26 -19.56 17.72 3.84
CA ARG A 26 -18.98 17.86 5.19
C ARG A 26 -17.79 18.80 5.23
N GLY A 27 -17.57 19.36 6.43
CA GLY A 27 -16.55 20.37 6.74
C GLY A 27 -17.14 21.77 6.79
N THR A 28 -16.45 22.68 7.49
CA THR A 28 -16.95 24.02 7.81
C THR A 28 -17.15 24.93 6.59
N LEU A 29 -16.54 24.58 5.45
CA LEU A 29 -16.60 25.34 4.19
C LEU A 29 -17.41 24.59 3.11
N ALA A 30 -18.08 23.50 3.44
CA ALA A 30 -18.79 22.65 2.49
C ALA A 30 -19.95 23.36 1.76
N GLY A 31 -20.51 24.42 2.36
CA GLY A 31 -21.53 25.28 1.76
C GLY A 31 -20.98 26.55 1.10
N ASP A 32 -19.66 26.75 1.08
CA ASP A 32 -19.04 27.95 0.51
C ASP A 32 -18.79 27.78 -1.01
N PRO A 33 -19.51 28.52 -1.86
CA PRO A 33 -19.36 28.40 -3.32
C PRO A 33 -18.01 28.93 -3.82
N GLN A 34 -17.40 29.91 -3.13
CA GLN A 34 -16.09 30.43 -3.50
C GLN A 34 -15.00 29.41 -3.22
N ALA A 35 -15.03 28.79 -2.03
CA ALA A 35 -14.10 27.72 -1.68
C ALA A 35 -14.24 26.53 -2.64
N THR A 36 -15.48 26.10 -2.93
CA THR A 36 -15.76 25.00 -3.87
C THR A 36 -15.23 25.29 -5.27
N THR A 37 -15.43 26.51 -5.79
CA THR A 37 -14.94 26.93 -7.11
C THR A 37 -13.40 26.94 -7.15
N ALA A 38 -12.75 27.43 -6.09
CA ALA A 38 -11.30 27.44 -5.99
C ALA A 38 -10.71 26.02 -5.97
N VAL A 39 -11.33 25.09 -5.25
CA VAL A 39 -10.95 23.67 -5.26
C VAL A 39 -11.13 23.06 -6.65
N ALA A 40 -12.29 23.26 -7.29
CA ALA A 40 -12.55 22.73 -8.63
C ALA A 40 -11.51 23.19 -9.65
N LYS A 41 -11.12 24.47 -9.60
CA LYS A 41 -10.05 25.02 -10.45
C LYS A 41 -8.71 24.33 -10.20
N ALA A 42 -8.30 24.19 -8.93
CA ALA A 42 -7.04 23.55 -8.58
C ALA A 42 -6.98 22.07 -9.01
N VAL A 43 -8.11 21.37 -8.94
CA VAL A 43 -8.24 19.97 -9.39
C VAL A 43 -8.16 19.86 -10.91
N ASP A 44 -8.81 20.75 -11.67
CA ASP A 44 -8.73 20.80 -13.14
C ASP A 44 -7.31 21.10 -13.65
N GLU A 45 -6.55 21.91 -12.90
CA GLU A 45 -5.18 22.27 -13.22
C GLU A 45 -4.18 21.16 -12.89
N TRP A 46 -4.48 20.30 -11.91
CA TRP A 46 -3.60 19.20 -11.51
C TRP A 46 -3.44 18.14 -12.60
N ARG A 47 -2.26 17.52 -12.62
CA ARG A 47 -1.92 16.39 -13.50
C ARG A 47 -1.42 15.24 -12.67
N SER A 48 -1.79 14.02 -13.06
CA SER A 48 -1.21 12.83 -12.47
C SER A 48 0.26 12.68 -12.85
N PRO A 49 1.03 11.79 -12.19
CA PRO A 49 2.44 11.56 -12.51
C PRO A 49 2.72 11.04 -13.92
N VAL A 50 1.67 10.61 -14.65
CA VAL A 50 1.76 10.23 -16.07
C VAL A 50 1.21 11.31 -17.01
N GLU A 51 0.95 12.51 -16.49
CA GLU A 51 0.44 13.69 -17.19
C GLU A 51 -1.03 13.62 -17.63
N ASP A 52 -1.81 12.70 -17.04
CA ASP A 52 -3.25 12.62 -17.28
C ASP A 52 -4.05 13.63 -16.45
N ARG A 53 -5.29 13.87 -16.89
CA ARG A 53 -6.20 14.86 -16.30
C ARG A 53 -7.30 14.19 -15.51
N VAL A 54 -7.73 14.89 -14.45
CA VAL A 54 -8.92 14.52 -13.68
C VAL A 54 -10.17 14.69 -14.53
N HIS A 55 -11.05 13.71 -14.46
CA HIS A 55 -12.40 13.82 -14.98
C HIS A 55 -13.34 14.38 -13.90
N LEU A 56 -13.51 15.71 -13.91
CA LEU A 56 -14.34 16.42 -12.92
C LEU A 56 -15.76 15.85 -12.74
N PRO A 57 -16.49 15.43 -13.79
CA PRO A 57 -17.86 14.92 -13.64
C PRO A 57 -17.97 13.62 -12.83
N SER A 58 -16.93 12.79 -12.79
CA SER A 58 -16.86 11.58 -11.95
C SER A 58 -15.99 11.78 -10.70
N SER A 59 -15.64 13.02 -10.39
CA SER A 59 -14.85 13.37 -9.20
C SER A 59 -15.73 14.12 -8.19
N GLY A 60 -15.29 14.18 -6.93
CA GLY A 60 -16.04 14.90 -5.89
C GLY A 60 -15.20 15.27 -4.67
N ILE A 61 -15.62 16.34 -4.00
CA ILE A 61 -15.00 16.82 -2.76
C ILE A 61 -15.58 16.01 -1.59
N LEU A 62 -14.76 15.16 -0.98
CA LEU A 62 -15.15 14.35 0.17
C LEU A 62 -15.25 15.17 1.47
N TRP A 63 -14.44 16.23 1.57
CA TRP A 63 -14.41 17.11 2.74
C TRP A 63 -13.84 18.49 2.39
N LEU A 64 -14.42 19.56 2.92
CA LEU A 64 -13.96 20.94 2.72
C LEU A 64 -14.18 21.81 3.97
N GLY A 65 -13.10 22.29 4.58
CA GLY A 65 -13.18 23.04 5.83
C GLY A 65 -11.84 23.56 6.33
N GLU A 66 -11.83 23.99 7.59
CA GLU A 66 -10.63 24.47 8.28
C GLU A 66 -10.17 23.47 9.35
N VAL A 67 -8.87 23.16 9.37
CA VAL A 67 -8.22 22.26 10.33
C VAL A 67 -6.94 22.93 10.81
N ASP A 68 -6.76 23.02 12.13
CA ASP A 68 -5.58 23.62 12.75
C ASP A 68 -5.24 25.02 12.19
N GLY A 69 -6.28 25.80 11.84
CA GLY A 69 -6.15 27.15 11.30
C GLY A 69 -5.82 27.24 9.79
N ALA A 70 -5.75 26.10 9.08
CA ALA A 70 -5.53 26.05 7.64
C ALA A 70 -6.75 25.49 6.91
N ARG A 71 -7.03 26.00 5.71
CA ARG A 71 -8.06 25.44 4.84
C ARG A 71 -7.56 24.14 4.21
N LEU A 72 -8.42 23.14 4.20
CA LEU A 72 -8.14 21.80 3.69
C LEU A 72 -9.31 21.35 2.80
N ALA A 73 -8.99 20.79 1.65
CA ALA A 73 -9.93 20.04 0.81
C ALA A 73 -9.40 18.63 0.56
N LEU A 74 -10.29 17.65 0.62
CA LEU A 74 -10.02 16.26 0.28
C LEU A 74 -10.92 15.89 -0.89
N VAL A 75 -10.31 15.47 -2.00
CA VAL A 75 -11.02 15.22 -3.26
C VAL A 75 -10.74 13.79 -3.70
N ALA A 76 -11.81 13.05 -4.00
CA ALA A 76 -11.72 11.84 -4.79
C ALA A 76 -11.73 12.25 -6.27
N ALA A 77 -10.57 12.14 -6.90
CA ALA A 77 -10.35 12.47 -8.30
C ALA A 77 -10.28 11.17 -9.13
N ASP A 78 -11.08 11.12 -10.19
CA ASP A 78 -11.07 10.03 -11.15
C ASP A 78 -10.17 10.40 -12.33
N VAL A 79 -9.23 9.52 -12.70
CA VAL A 79 -8.28 9.72 -13.81
C VAL A 79 -8.43 8.55 -14.78
N PRO A 80 -9.29 8.69 -15.83
CA PRO A 80 -9.66 7.58 -16.70
C PRO A 80 -8.50 6.89 -17.42
N GLY A 81 -7.44 7.64 -17.76
CA GLY A 81 -6.28 7.09 -18.49
C GLY A 81 -5.52 6.02 -17.71
N GLU A 82 -5.47 6.15 -16.38
CA GLU A 82 -4.74 5.23 -15.49
C GLU A 82 -5.63 4.12 -14.92
N SER A 83 -6.95 4.18 -15.14
CA SER A 83 -7.92 3.31 -14.44
C SER A 83 -7.68 3.29 -12.92
N ALA A 84 -7.32 4.46 -12.36
CA ALA A 84 -6.97 4.62 -10.96
C ALA A 84 -7.79 5.76 -10.34
N SER A 85 -8.01 5.67 -9.03
CA SER A 85 -8.65 6.73 -8.25
C SER A 85 -7.60 7.46 -7.40
N TRP A 86 -7.69 8.79 -7.32
CA TRP A 86 -6.70 9.63 -6.64
C TRP A 86 -7.31 10.41 -5.48
N LEU A 87 -6.75 10.26 -4.28
CA LEU A 87 -7.07 11.13 -3.15
C LEU A 87 -6.16 12.37 -3.23
N LEU A 88 -6.73 13.48 -3.65
CA LEU A 88 -6.03 14.77 -3.66
C LEU A 88 -6.29 15.49 -2.34
N GLN A 89 -5.21 15.92 -1.69
CA GLN A 89 -5.23 16.76 -0.51
C GLN A 89 -4.75 18.15 -0.92
N LEU A 90 -5.64 19.13 -0.76
CA LEU A 90 -5.36 20.51 -1.10
C LEU A 90 -5.31 21.36 0.15
N THR A 91 -4.32 22.24 0.27
CA THR A 91 -4.32 23.32 1.25
C THR A 91 -4.38 24.68 0.56
N SER A 92 -4.69 25.71 1.34
CA SER A 92 -4.70 27.09 0.87
C SER A 92 -3.93 27.98 1.84
N ASP A 93 -3.18 28.92 1.29
CA ASP A 93 -2.56 30.06 1.99
C ASP A 93 -3.38 31.36 1.80
N GLY A 94 -4.66 31.24 1.40
CA GLY A 94 -5.57 32.36 1.21
C GLY A 94 -6.90 31.94 0.57
N THR A 95 -7.16 32.44 -0.64
CA THR A 95 -8.35 32.08 -1.43
C THR A 95 -8.08 30.95 -2.43
N ASP A 96 -6.82 30.73 -2.81
CA ASP A 96 -6.45 29.76 -3.82
C ASP A 96 -6.01 28.45 -3.17
N PHE A 97 -6.57 27.34 -3.64
CA PHE A 97 -6.15 26.01 -3.23
C PHE A 97 -5.04 25.49 -4.13
N ARG A 98 -4.15 24.67 -3.58
CA ARG A 98 -3.15 23.91 -4.34
C ARG A 98 -3.12 22.46 -3.87
N VAL A 99 -2.86 21.53 -4.77
CA VAL A 99 -2.66 20.12 -4.42
C VAL A 99 -1.26 19.97 -3.80
N ASP A 100 -1.20 19.73 -2.49
CA ASP A 100 0.07 19.47 -1.79
C ASP A 100 0.43 17.99 -1.77
N ARG A 101 -0.58 17.12 -1.89
CA ARG A 101 -0.40 15.67 -1.89
C ARG A 101 -1.47 15.01 -2.75
N ALA A 102 -1.03 14.05 -3.55
CA ALA A 102 -1.89 13.17 -4.34
C ALA A 102 -1.52 11.73 -4.02
N VAL A 103 -2.52 10.89 -3.75
CA VAL A 103 -2.33 9.47 -3.42
C VAL A 103 -3.14 8.65 -4.40
N GLU A 104 -2.48 7.71 -5.08
CA GLU A 104 -3.09 6.82 -6.06
C GLU A 104 -3.63 5.57 -5.36
N TYR A 105 -4.81 5.15 -5.80
CA TYR A 105 -5.43 3.89 -5.46
C TYR A 105 -5.63 3.15 -6.78
N THR A 106 -4.87 2.07 -6.96
CA THR A 106 -4.81 1.29 -8.21
C THR A 106 -6.06 0.42 -8.43
N ASP A 107 -7.00 0.41 -7.48
CA ASP A 107 -8.33 -0.16 -7.63
C ASP A 107 -9.32 0.96 -8.04
N PRO A 108 -9.79 0.99 -9.31
CA PRO A 108 -10.70 2.04 -9.76
C PRO A 108 -12.03 2.03 -9.01
N GLY A 109 -12.47 3.21 -8.55
CA GLY A 109 -13.68 3.37 -7.75
C GLY A 109 -13.48 3.13 -6.25
N TYR A 110 -12.28 2.74 -5.82
CA TYR A 110 -11.97 2.42 -4.42
C TYR A 110 -12.28 3.56 -3.44
N LEU A 111 -12.00 4.82 -3.81
CA LEU A 111 -12.22 5.97 -2.92
C LEU A 111 -13.68 6.17 -2.52
N VAL A 112 -14.59 5.77 -3.41
CA VAL A 112 -16.02 5.89 -3.23
C VAL A 112 -16.54 4.84 -2.24
N TYR A 113 -15.88 3.68 -2.20
CA TYR A 113 -16.18 2.57 -1.29
C TYR A 113 -15.24 2.49 -0.09
N SER A 114 -14.27 3.38 0.02
CA SER A 114 -13.37 3.45 1.17
C SER A 114 -14.13 3.95 2.39
N ASP A 115 -13.95 3.31 3.53
CA ASP A 115 -14.55 3.76 4.78
C ASP A 115 -13.59 4.61 5.64
N VAL A 116 -12.29 4.48 5.39
CA VAL A 116 -11.24 5.25 6.05
C VAL A 116 -10.19 5.68 5.03
N LEU A 117 -9.89 6.97 4.99
CA LEU A 117 -8.89 7.56 4.10
C LEU A 117 -7.82 8.28 4.93
N PRO A 118 -6.52 8.09 4.64
CA PRO A 118 -5.44 8.72 5.39
C PRO A 118 -5.26 10.17 4.96
N VAL A 119 -5.15 11.05 5.94
CA VAL A 119 -4.89 12.49 5.76
C VAL A 119 -3.57 12.82 6.43
N GLN A 120 -2.67 13.51 5.73
CA GLN A 120 -1.36 13.87 6.26
C GLN A 120 -1.25 15.38 6.38
N LEU A 121 -1.31 15.90 7.60
CA LEU A 121 -1.10 17.32 7.88
C LEU A 121 0.28 17.52 8.54
N PRO A 122 0.80 18.77 8.56
CA PRO A 122 2.02 19.09 9.31
C PRO A 122 1.90 18.76 10.81
N THR A 123 0.69 18.80 11.35
CA THR A 123 0.39 18.49 12.76
C THR A 123 0.29 16.98 13.04
N GLY A 124 0.30 16.13 12.01
CA GLY A 124 0.32 14.67 12.14
C GLY A 124 -0.64 13.92 11.21
N ARG A 125 -0.72 12.60 11.43
CA ARG A 125 -1.64 11.70 10.73
C ARG A 125 -3.07 11.92 11.24
N ARG A 126 -4.04 11.96 10.34
CA ARG A 126 -5.49 11.93 10.63
C ARG A 126 -6.18 10.94 9.68
N TYR A 127 -7.44 10.64 9.96
CA TYR A 127 -8.28 9.87 9.04
C TYR A 127 -9.57 10.61 8.72
N LEU A 128 -9.94 10.59 7.44
CA LEU A 128 -11.28 10.92 6.99
C LEU A 128 -12.10 9.62 6.96
N VAL A 129 -13.29 9.61 7.57
CA VAL A 129 -14.18 8.44 7.63
C VAL A 129 -15.49 8.69 6.91
N SER A 130 -15.97 7.66 6.22
CA SER A 130 -17.26 7.69 5.54
C SER A 130 -18.42 7.72 6.55
N ALA A 131 -19.64 7.98 6.08
CA ALA A 131 -20.84 7.89 6.91
C ALA A 131 -21.20 6.45 7.35
N ARG A 132 -20.58 5.43 6.73
CA ARG A 132 -20.74 4.03 7.13
C ARG A 132 -19.97 3.69 8.39
N VAL A 133 -18.94 4.47 8.76
CA VAL A 133 -18.19 4.25 9.99
C VAL A 133 -19.00 4.73 11.20
N ASP A 134 -19.33 3.80 12.09
CA ASP A 134 -19.93 4.06 13.41
C ASP A 134 -18.86 4.51 14.41
N ARG A 135 -17.70 3.84 14.37
CA ARG A 135 -16.63 4.00 15.34
C ARG A 135 -15.29 3.67 14.72
N LEU A 136 -14.29 4.53 14.90
CA LEU A 136 -12.91 4.25 14.53
C LEU A 136 -12.07 4.02 15.79
N LEU A 137 -11.34 2.91 15.83
CA LEU A 137 -10.38 2.60 16.88
C LEU A 137 -8.97 2.86 16.37
N GLY A 138 -8.17 3.59 17.15
CA GLY A 138 -6.78 3.89 16.83
C GLY A 138 -5.80 2.75 17.19
N PRO A 139 -4.49 3.00 17.03
CA PRO A 139 -3.43 2.03 17.34
C PRO A 139 -3.45 1.49 18.77
N ASP A 140 -3.89 2.30 19.72
CA ASP A 140 -4.06 1.98 21.14
C ASP A 140 -5.39 1.27 21.46
N ARG A 141 -6.18 0.97 20.42
CA ARG A 141 -7.54 0.41 20.48
C ARG A 141 -8.55 1.31 21.18
N GLN A 142 -8.21 2.58 21.43
CA GLN A 142 -9.15 3.56 21.94
C GLN A 142 -9.97 4.16 20.81
N THR A 143 -11.15 4.63 21.16
CA THR A 143 -12.02 5.30 20.17
C THR A 143 -11.44 6.66 19.82
N LEU A 144 -11.25 6.91 18.53
CA LEU A 144 -10.81 8.19 18.01
C LEU A 144 -12.00 9.16 17.97
N ALA A 145 -11.76 10.40 18.41
CA ALA A 145 -12.72 11.48 18.24
C ALA A 145 -12.81 11.86 16.76
N VAL A 146 -14.03 11.93 16.24
CA VAL A 146 -14.34 12.27 14.85
C VAL A 146 -15.27 13.48 14.83
N THR A 147 -14.90 14.53 14.11
CA THR A 147 -15.71 15.74 13.91
C THR A 147 -15.89 15.96 12.42
N ASP A 148 -17.14 16.04 11.95
CA ASP A 148 -17.49 16.15 10.53
C ASP A 148 -16.79 15.12 9.62
N GLY A 149 -16.60 13.91 10.13
CA GLY A 149 -15.92 12.82 9.42
C GLY A 149 -14.40 12.85 9.49
N LEU A 150 -13.76 13.85 10.10
CA LEU A 150 -12.30 13.91 10.23
C LEU A 150 -11.85 13.66 11.68
N THR A 151 -10.81 12.86 11.88
CA THR A 151 -10.27 12.62 13.23
C THR A 151 -9.42 13.79 13.74
N ALA A 152 -9.26 13.86 15.06
CA ALA A 152 -8.09 14.49 15.69
C ALA A 152 -6.77 13.82 15.22
N PRO A 153 -5.59 14.42 15.45
CA PRO A 153 -4.31 13.78 15.15
C PRO A 153 -4.18 12.42 15.84
N VAL A 154 -3.67 11.43 15.12
CA VAL A 154 -3.51 10.04 15.56
C VAL A 154 -2.03 9.73 15.71
N ALA A 155 -1.66 9.09 16.82
CA ALA A 155 -0.30 8.69 17.13
C ALA A 155 0.11 7.45 16.33
N VAL A 156 0.33 7.62 15.03
CA VAL A 156 0.91 6.60 14.15
C VAL A 156 2.44 6.78 14.10
N PRO A 157 3.23 5.74 14.44
CA PRO A 157 4.69 5.83 14.34
C PRO A 157 5.15 6.00 12.89
N ALA A 158 6.15 6.86 12.65
CA ALA A 158 6.57 7.27 11.30
C ALA A 158 7.20 6.19 10.41
N CYS A 159 7.66 5.07 10.98
CA CYS A 159 8.25 3.94 10.25
C CYS A 159 7.86 2.58 10.87
N ALA A 160 6.68 2.49 11.48
CA ALA A 160 6.16 1.22 11.97
C ALA A 160 4.67 1.07 11.71
N ALA A 161 4.27 -0.15 11.38
CA ALA A 161 2.87 -0.49 11.13
C ALA A 161 2.02 -0.32 12.40
N ALA A 162 0.83 0.25 12.24
CA ALA A 162 -0.13 0.48 13.30
C ALA A 162 -1.53 0.04 12.84
N THR A 163 -2.23 -0.73 13.67
CA THR A 163 -3.59 -1.18 13.36
C THR A 163 -4.60 -0.08 13.64
N VAL A 164 -5.53 0.11 12.70
CA VAL A 164 -6.72 0.94 12.85
C VAL A 164 -7.92 0.03 12.57
N THR A 165 -9.04 0.23 13.28
CA THR A 165 -10.22 -0.62 13.08
C THR A 165 -11.47 0.23 12.99
N ALA A 166 -12.13 0.20 11.82
CA ALA A 166 -13.40 0.88 11.61
C ALA A 166 -14.53 -0.11 11.85
N ARG A 167 -15.41 0.21 12.79
CA ARG A 167 -16.67 -0.49 12.96
C ARG A 167 -17.70 0.16 12.04
N LEU A 168 -18.28 -0.65 11.16
CA LEU A 168 -19.30 -0.19 10.22
C LEU A 168 -20.70 -0.27 10.83
N ARG A 169 -21.55 0.67 10.44
CA ARG A 169 -22.99 0.68 10.70
C ARG A 169 -23.67 -0.37 9.82
N PRO A 170 -24.76 -1.00 10.27
CA PRO A 170 -25.60 -1.79 9.38
C PRO A 170 -26.12 -0.91 8.23
N SER A 171 -26.12 -1.47 7.02
CA SER A 171 -26.58 -0.82 5.79
C SER A 171 -27.19 -1.86 4.85
N GLU A 172 -27.70 -1.44 3.69
CA GLU A 172 -28.26 -2.39 2.72
C GLU A 172 -27.20 -3.33 2.14
N SER A 173 -25.99 -2.83 1.88
CA SER A 173 -24.87 -3.66 1.45
C SER A 173 -24.28 -4.52 2.58
N LEU A 174 -24.55 -4.18 3.84
CA LEU A 174 -24.10 -4.88 5.05
C LEU A 174 -25.29 -5.22 5.99
N PRO A 175 -26.26 -6.05 5.54
CA PRO A 175 -27.58 -6.18 6.16
C PRO A 175 -27.56 -6.87 7.52
N SER A 176 -26.63 -7.81 7.72
CA SER A 176 -26.49 -8.56 8.98
C SER A 176 -25.76 -7.78 10.07
N GLY A 177 -25.29 -6.55 9.76
CA GLY A 177 -24.55 -5.72 10.68
C GLY A 177 -23.37 -6.46 11.34
N LYS A 178 -22.30 -6.72 10.58
CA LYS A 178 -20.90 -6.71 11.04
C LYS A 178 -19.94 -7.19 9.95
N SER A 179 -18.92 -6.38 9.67
CA SER A 179 -17.54 -6.78 9.89
C SER A 179 -16.77 -5.49 10.18
N ALA A 180 -15.82 -5.48 11.11
CA ALA A 180 -15.02 -4.28 11.28
C ALA A 180 -13.99 -4.28 10.16
N ASP A 181 -13.85 -3.16 9.44
CA ASP A 181 -12.73 -2.99 8.52
C ASP A 181 -11.47 -2.85 9.37
N ARG A 182 -10.64 -3.87 9.28
CA ARG A 182 -9.34 -3.88 9.91
C ARG A 182 -8.36 -3.36 8.89
N LEU A 183 -7.66 -2.31 9.28
CA LEU A 183 -6.69 -1.63 8.45
C LEU A 183 -5.36 -1.65 9.18
N VAL A 184 -4.28 -1.75 8.43
CA VAL A 184 -2.94 -1.47 8.93
C VAL A 184 -2.46 -0.22 8.22
N ASP A 185 -2.32 0.86 8.97
CA ASP A 185 -1.52 2.00 8.54
C ASP A 185 -0.07 1.56 8.60
N LEU A 186 0.60 1.55 7.46
CA LEU A 186 2.02 1.19 7.41
C LEU A 186 2.87 2.18 8.21
N GLY A 187 2.32 3.31 8.65
CA GLY A 187 3.01 4.34 9.39
C GLY A 187 4.06 5.06 8.56
N THR A 188 4.23 4.66 7.31
CA THR A 188 5.16 5.28 6.40
C THR A 188 4.70 6.71 6.19
N GLY A 189 5.52 7.68 6.59
CA GLY A 189 5.39 9.07 6.17
C GLY A 189 5.61 9.22 4.66
N THR A 190 5.11 8.29 3.84
CA THR A 190 5.35 8.20 2.40
C THR A 190 4.92 9.50 1.75
N ALA A 191 5.72 9.97 0.81
CA ALA A 191 5.22 10.92 -0.17
C ALA A 191 4.16 10.22 -1.04
N GLY A 192 3.24 11.02 -1.59
CA GLY A 192 2.44 10.57 -2.73
C GLY A 192 3.34 9.99 -3.83
N PRO A 193 2.88 9.00 -4.60
CA PRO A 193 1.48 8.56 -4.75
C PRO A 193 1.06 7.41 -3.80
N ARG A 194 1.90 6.99 -2.85
CA ARG A 194 1.67 5.75 -2.08
C ARG A 194 0.63 5.93 -0.98
N TYR A 195 -0.38 5.05 -0.97
CA TYR A 195 -1.40 5.03 0.06
C TYR A 195 -0.95 4.17 1.26
N PRO A 196 -0.98 4.70 2.49
CA PRO A 196 -0.41 3.99 3.64
C PRO A 196 -1.34 2.95 4.28
N LEU A 197 -2.63 2.88 3.93
CA LEU A 197 -3.59 1.98 4.57
C LEU A 197 -3.74 0.67 3.81
N VAL A 198 -3.51 -0.46 4.47
CA VAL A 198 -3.63 -1.82 3.88
C VAL A 198 -4.78 -2.56 4.57
N ASN A 199 -5.62 -3.26 3.81
CA ASN A 199 -6.70 -4.07 4.39
C ASN A 199 -6.13 -5.30 5.12
N ASP A 200 -6.68 -5.62 6.29
CA ASP A 200 -6.23 -6.71 7.18
C ASP A 200 -7.40 -7.53 7.75
N ASP A 201 -8.27 -8.02 6.87
CA ASP A 201 -9.46 -8.80 7.24
C ASP A 201 -9.12 -10.05 8.08
N THR A 202 -7.94 -10.62 7.85
CA THR A 202 -7.44 -11.81 8.55
C THR A 202 -6.72 -11.49 9.88
N ALA A 203 -6.54 -10.21 10.22
CA ALA A 203 -5.73 -9.76 11.35
C ALA A 203 -4.30 -10.35 11.39
N SER A 204 -3.71 -10.55 10.21
CA SER A 204 -2.38 -11.13 10.06
C SER A 204 -1.31 -10.09 9.73
N ALA A 205 -1.69 -8.96 9.12
CA ALA A 205 -0.75 -7.92 8.71
C ALA A 205 -0.02 -7.30 9.90
N GLY A 206 -0.72 -7.02 11.00
CA GLY A 206 -0.10 -6.49 12.22
C GLY A 206 0.96 -7.44 12.83
N ALA A 207 0.79 -8.76 12.69
CA ALA A 207 1.79 -9.73 13.13
C ALA A 207 2.96 -9.84 12.13
N ALA A 208 2.65 -9.89 10.84
CA ALA A 208 3.61 -9.98 9.75
C ALA A 208 4.60 -8.80 9.74
N LEU A 209 4.09 -7.59 9.96
CA LEU A 209 4.86 -6.34 9.90
C LEU A 209 5.51 -5.95 11.23
N ARG A 210 5.33 -6.74 12.28
CA ARG A 210 5.84 -6.43 13.61
C ARG A 210 7.36 -6.31 13.60
N GLY A 211 7.86 -5.20 14.13
CA GLY A 211 9.29 -4.90 14.23
C GLY A 211 9.98 -4.63 12.90
N LEU A 212 9.23 -4.44 11.81
CA LEU A 212 9.77 -4.01 10.52
C LEU A 212 9.77 -2.50 10.43
N ASP A 213 10.86 -1.99 9.86
CA ASP A 213 10.96 -0.59 9.43
C ASP A 213 10.17 -0.45 8.13
N THR A 214 8.95 0.08 8.23
CA THR A 214 8.06 0.20 7.07
C THR A 214 8.54 1.28 6.10
N CYS A 215 9.35 2.26 6.55
CA CYS A 215 9.98 3.22 5.65
C CYS A 215 10.95 2.50 4.71
N ARG A 216 11.80 1.62 5.24
CA ARG A 216 12.67 0.77 4.43
C ARG A 216 11.90 -0.16 3.51
N LEU A 217 10.78 -0.74 3.96
CA LEU A 217 9.94 -1.56 3.08
C LEU A 217 9.41 -0.76 1.89
N GLY A 218 9.08 0.52 2.10
CA GLY A 218 8.59 1.42 1.05
C GLY A 218 9.65 2.06 0.16
N GLU A 219 10.95 1.87 0.42
CA GLU A 219 12.00 2.40 -0.45
C GLU A 219 11.98 1.76 -1.84
N LYS A 220 12.61 2.40 -2.84
CA LYS A 220 12.69 1.87 -4.22
C LYS A 220 13.32 0.48 -4.32
N THR A 221 14.15 0.09 -3.35
CA THR A 221 14.76 -1.23 -3.25
C THR A 221 14.13 -2.10 -2.18
N GLY A 222 13.19 -1.56 -1.40
CA GLY A 222 12.43 -2.27 -0.39
C GLY A 222 11.32 -3.12 -1.00
N ALA A 223 10.81 -4.09 -0.23
CA ALA A 223 9.82 -5.05 -0.70
C ALA A 223 8.57 -4.40 -1.34
N PHE A 224 8.07 -3.30 -0.78
CA PHE A 224 6.87 -2.67 -1.32
C PHE A 224 7.15 -1.70 -2.48
N GLY A 225 8.41 -1.33 -2.71
CA GLY A 225 8.80 -0.37 -3.74
C GLY A 225 9.65 -0.92 -4.89
N SER A 226 10.05 -2.20 -4.85
CA SER A 226 11.05 -2.76 -5.76
C SER A 226 10.55 -3.14 -7.15
N ILE A 227 9.24 -3.30 -7.34
CA ILE A 227 8.67 -3.61 -8.66
C ILE A 227 8.00 -2.35 -9.20
N ALA A 228 8.60 -1.81 -10.26
CA ALA A 228 8.09 -0.62 -10.91
C ALA A 228 6.74 -0.89 -11.58
N HIS A 229 5.80 0.03 -11.40
CA HIS A 229 4.50 -0.02 -12.07
C HIS A 229 4.61 0.38 -13.53
N ARG A 230 3.80 -0.24 -14.38
CA ARG A 230 3.82 -0.03 -15.83
C ARG A 230 2.46 0.42 -16.35
N VAL A 231 2.32 1.72 -16.62
CA VAL A 231 1.16 2.29 -17.32
C VAL A 231 1.42 2.24 -18.82
N HIS A 232 0.47 1.71 -19.60
CA HIS A 232 0.58 1.56 -21.07
C HIS A 232 1.92 0.95 -21.55
N GLY A 233 2.45 -0.02 -20.79
CA GLY A 233 3.69 -0.73 -21.11
C GLY A 233 5.00 -0.01 -20.75
N ARG A 234 4.93 1.21 -20.21
CA ARG A 234 6.10 2.02 -19.82
C ARG A 234 6.24 2.09 -18.32
N VAL A 235 7.47 2.13 -17.81
CA VAL A 235 7.72 2.32 -16.37
C VAL A 235 7.48 3.79 -16.01
N HIS A 236 6.62 4.03 -15.02
CA HIS A 236 6.33 5.37 -14.50
C HIS A 236 6.78 5.45 -13.03
N PRO A 237 7.98 6.01 -12.74
CA PRO A 237 8.54 6.04 -11.38
C PRO A 237 7.75 6.94 -10.42
N GLY A 238 6.83 7.76 -10.95
CA GLY A 238 5.95 8.63 -10.19
C GLY A 238 4.61 7.99 -9.80
N SER A 239 4.31 6.76 -10.24
CA SER A 239 3.11 6.00 -9.86
C SER A 239 3.37 5.07 -8.68
N VAL A 240 2.32 4.55 -8.05
CA VAL A 240 2.40 3.55 -6.99
C VAL A 240 3.12 2.31 -7.52
N PRO A 241 4.15 1.80 -6.84
CA PRO A 241 4.84 0.58 -7.28
C PRO A 241 3.88 -0.60 -7.41
N ALA A 242 4.06 -1.46 -8.40
CA ALA A 242 3.26 -2.67 -8.58
C ALA A 242 3.39 -3.65 -7.40
N SER A 243 4.48 -3.54 -6.64
CA SER A 243 4.71 -4.29 -5.41
C SER A 243 4.03 -3.70 -4.17
N TRP A 244 3.33 -2.57 -4.27
CA TRP A 244 2.73 -1.91 -3.11
C TRP A 244 1.53 -2.71 -2.57
N PRO A 245 1.47 -2.99 -1.25
CA PRO A 245 0.46 -3.87 -0.69
C PRO A 245 -0.94 -3.24 -0.69
N ILE A 246 -1.93 -4.04 -1.08
CA ILE A 246 -3.35 -3.66 -0.99
C ILE A 246 -4.05 -4.39 0.16
N ASP A 247 -3.75 -5.68 0.34
CA ASP A 247 -4.25 -6.49 1.45
C ASP A 247 -3.41 -7.77 1.71
N GLN A 248 -3.91 -8.63 2.60
CA GLN A 248 -3.43 -10.00 2.82
C GLN A 248 -1.95 -10.12 3.16
N VAL A 249 -1.37 -9.10 3.80
CA VAL A 249 0.02 -9.13 4.26
C VAL A 249 0.16 -10.19 5.34
N ARG A 250 0.91 -11.26 5.06
CA ARG A 250 1.12 -12.40 5.94
C ARG A 250 2.53 -12.92 5.86
N THR A 251 2.96 -13.64 6.89
CA THR A 251 4.27 -14.31 6.92
C THR A 251 4.11 -15.82 7.02
N LYS A 252 4.98 -16.55 6.32
CA LYS A 252 5.18 -18.00 6.47
C LYS A 252 6.61 -18.26 6.94
N THR A 253 6.80 -19.05 7.99
CA THR A 253 8.15 -19.45 8.39
C THR A 253 8.72 -20.44 7.37
N LEU A 254 9.92 -20.14 6.86
CA LEU A 254 10.66 -20.99 5.94
C LEU A 254 11.66 -21.87 6.67
N GLY A 255 12.22 -21.44 7.80
CA GLY A 255 13.17 -22.23 8.58
C GLY A 255 14.08 -21.36 9.45
N GLU A 256 15.21 -21.92 9.85
CA GLU A 256 16.26 -21.24 10.61
C GLU A 256 17.59 -21.39 9.88
N VAL A 257 18.41 -20.33 9.86
CA VAL A 257 19.67 -20.28 9.10
C VAL A 257 20.77 -19.60 9.90
N ALA A 258 21.97 -20.18 9.89
CA ALA A 258 23.19 -19.51 10.35
C ALA A 258 23.74 -18.64 9.21
N LEU A 259 23.69 -17.31 9.40
CA LEU A 259 24.14 -16.34 8.39
C LEU A 259 25.58 -15.90 8.60
N ASP A 260 26.13 -16.09 9.79
CA ASP A 260 27.50 -15.76 10.16
C ASP A 260 28.18 -16.95 10.86
N ASP A 261 29.47 -16.79 11.13
CA ASP A 261 30.29 -17.81 11.78
C ASP A 261 30.03 -17.91 13.29
N SER A 262 29.11 -17.10 13.84
CA SER A 262 28.79 -17.13 15.28
C SER A 262 27.97 -18.36 15.67
N GLY A 263 27.43 -19.09 14.68
CA GLY A 263 26.57 -20.26 14.89
C GLY A 263 25.16 -19.92 15.37
N ARG A 264 24.81 -18.63 15.50
CA ARG A 264 23.47 -18.20 15.91
C ARG A 264 22.47 -18.36 14.77
N LEU A 265 21.36 -18.98 15.09
CA LEU A 265 20.27 -19.20 14.14
C LEU A 265 19.42 -17.93 14.01
N SER A 266 19.18 -17.53 12.77
CA SER A 266 18.25 -16.48 12.39
C SER A 266 17.00 -17.09 11.79
N LYS A 267 15.82 -16.54 12.12
CA LYS A 267 14.56 -17.03 11.57
C LYS A 267 14.40 -16.54 10.14
N LEU A 268 14.19 -17.47 9.20
CA LEU A 268 13.89 -17.18 7.80
C LEU A 268 12.38 -17.26 7.57
N GLU A 269 11.80 -16.22 7.02
CA GLU A 269 10.36 -16.10 6.76
C GLU A 269 10.11 -15.58 5.35
N GLN A 270 8.99 -15.95 4.76
CA GLN A 270 8.48 -15.39 3.52
C GLN A 270 7.33 -14.45 3.86
N LEU A 271 7.48 -13.18 3.50
CA LEU A 271 6.40 -12.20 3.48
C LEU A 271 5.61 -12.37 2.18
N ARG A 272 4.28 -12.36 2.25
CA ARG A 272 3.38 -12.49 1.09
C ARG A 272 2.24 -11.50 1.24
N TRP A 273 1.83 -10.87 0.15
CA TRP A 273 0.72 -9.92 0.11
C TRP A 273 0.07 -9.87 -1.27
N ARG A 274 -1.11 -9.28 -1.37
CA ARG A 274 -1.77 -9.02 -2.64
C ARG A 274 -1.46 -7.61 -3.11
N THR A 275 -1.40 -7.46 -4.43
CA THR A 275 -1.40 -6.20 -5.17
C THR A 275 -2.47 -6.25 -6.27
N ASP A 276 -2.63 -5.16 -7.00
CA ASP A 276 -3.40 -5.10 -8.25
C ASP A 276 -2.86 -6.08 -9.31
N ASP A 277 -1.54 -6.20 -9.39
CA ASP A 277 -0.79 -7.04 -10.32
C ASP A 277 -0.69 -8.53 -9.90
N GLY A 278 -1.36 -8.93 -8.82
CA GLY A 278 -1.40 -10.30 -8.32
C GLY A 278 -0.74 -10.47 -6.96
N VAL A 279 -0.12 -11.61 -6.72
CA VAL A 279 0.50 -11.90 -5.42
C VAL A 279 1.98 -11.59 -5.48
N MET A 280 2.44 -10.83 -4.50
CA MET A 280 3.85 -10.52 -4.31
C MET A 280 4.40 -11.24 -3.09
N THR A 281 5.70 -11.49 -3.12
CA THR A 281 6.42 -12.14 -2.04
C THR A 281 7.80 -11.54 -1.86
N ALA A 282 8.32 -11.60 -0.64
CA ALA A 282 9.71 -11.28 -0.31
C ALA A 282 10.20 -12.24 0.77
N VAL A 283 11.51 -12.41 0.87
CA VAL A 283 12.10 -13.15 1.98
C VAL A 283 12.65 -12.18 3.00
N MET A 284 12.44 -12.53 4.26
CA MET A 284 12.91 -11.80 5.41
C MET A 284 13.71 -12.73 6.29
N VAL A 285 14.81 -12.21 6.82
CA VAL A 285 15.51 -12.84 7.93
C VAL A 285 15.36 -11.98 9.18
N ARG A 286 15.02 -12.62 10.29
CA ARG A 286 15.02 -12.02 11.63
C ARG A 286 16.22 -12.59 12.39
N PRO A 287 17.31 -11.83 12.49
CA PRO A 287 18.43 -12.19 13.35
C PRO A 287 17.98 -12.36 14.80
N ALA A 288 18.72 -13.17 15.56
CA ALA A 288 18.48 -13.29 16.99
C ALA A 288 18.76 -11.96 17.73
N ASP A 289 19.77 -11.20 17.29
CA ASP A 289 20.01 -9.81 17.70
C ASP A 289 20.07 -8.90 16.48
N GLY A 290 19.36 -7.77 16.54
CA GLY A 290 19.37 -6.74 15.50
C GLY A 290 18.08 -6.65 14.69
N PRO A 291 18.02 -5.70 13.74
CA PRO A 291 16.83 -5.46 12.94
C PRO A 291 16.61 -6.56 11.88
N PRO A 292 15.35 -6.89 11.55
CA PRO A 292 15.05 -7.74 10.41
C PRO A 292 15.60 -7.16 9.10
N VAL A 293 16.01 -8.05 8.19
CA VAL A 293 16.45 -7.70 6.83
C VAL A 293 15.51 -8.35 5.84
N VAL A 294 15.01 -7.57 4.89
CA VAL A 294 14.01 -8.01 3.89
C VAL A 294 14.58 -7.82 2.49
N SER A 295 14.34 -8.78 1.61
CA SER A 295 14.69 -8.68 0.19
C SER A 295 13.77 -7.72 -0.56
N ALA A 296 14.14 -7.40 -1.79
CA ALA A 296 13.18 -6.92 -2.78
C ALA A 296 12.03 -7.94 -2.95
N ALA A 297 10.87 -7.46 -3.41
CA ALA A 297 9.78 -8.32 -3.81
C ALA A 297 10.05 -9.02 -5.14
N ASP A 298 9.43 -10.18 -5.29
CA ASP A 298 9.21 -10.87 -6.56
C ASP A 298 7.73 -11.24 -6.71
N ARG A 299 7.28 -11.39 -7.95
CA ARG A 299 5.96 -11.92 -8.27
C ARG A 299 5.91 -13.40 -7.89
N SER A 300 4.79 -13.83 -7.32
CA SER A 300 4.60 -15.24 -6.94
C SER A 300 4.61 -16.12 -8.19
N GLU A 301 5.60 -16.99 -8.28
CA GLU A 301 5.92 -17.92 -9.37
C GLU A 301 6.36 -19.26 -8.75
N PRO A 302 6.29 -20.40 -9.47
CA PRO A 302 6.61 -21.70 -8.90
C PRO A 302 8.03 -21.83 -8.32
N LEU A 303 9.04 -21.25 -9.00
CA LEU A 303 10.39 -21.06 -8.44
C LEU A 303 10.61 -19.59 -8.09
N GLN A 304 10.69 -19.30 -6.79
CA GLN A 304 11.07 -17.99 -6.27
C GLN A 304 12.57 -17.93 -5.98
N GLY A 305 13.17 -16.77 -6.20
CA GLY A 305 14.56 -16.50 -5.85
C GLY A 305 14.72 -15.10 -5.29
N TYR A 306 15.38 -14.98 -4.14
CA TYR A 306 15.56 -13.70 -3.47
C TYR A 306 17.02 -13.49 -3.08
N LEU A 307 17.50 -12.26 -3.25
CA LEU A 307 18.77 -11.81 -2.70
C LEU A 307 18.52 -11.06 -1.40
N LEU A 308 19.04 -11.58 -0.28
CA LEU A 308 19.01 -10.88 1.00
C LEU A 308 20.20 -9.91 1.10
N PRO A 309 19.97 -8.60 1.31
CA PRO A 309 21.02 -7.58 1.32
C PRO A 309 21.75 -7.52 2.67
N LEU A 310 22.33 -8.66 3.08
CA LEU A 310 23.18 -8.77 4.27
C LEU A 310 24.62 -8.30 3.96
N PRO A 311 25.45 -8.01 4.98
CA PRO A 311 26.88 -7.76 4.77
C PRO A 311 27.57 -8.88 3.97
N SER A 312 27.17 -10.13 4.19
CA SER A 312 27.48 -11.29 3.36
C SER A 312 26.19 -11.76 2.69
N PRO A 313 25.88 -11.29 1.46
CA PRO A 313 24.60 -11.55 0.82
C PRO A 313 24.36 -13.04 0.56
N VAL A 314 23.14 -13.49 0.78
CA VAL A 314 22.71 -14.85 0.51
C VAL A 314 21.57 -14.87 -0.51
N VAL A 315 21.53 -15.92 -1.32
CA VAL A 315 20.43 -16.22 -2.23
C VAL A 315 19.54 -17.28 -1.57
N VAL A 316 18.24 -17.02 -1.58
CA VAL A 316 17.21 -17.91 -1.05
C VAL A 316 16.32 -18.35 -2.20
N LEU A 317 16.28 -19.65 -2.47
CA LEU A 317 15.39 -20.28 -3.45
C LEU A 317 14.24 -20.97 -2.71
N VAL A 318 13.01 -20.68 -3.12
CA VAL A 318 11.80 -21.24 -2.50
C VAL A 318 10.88 -21.77 -3.60
N TRP A 319 10.34 -22.96 -3.41
CA TRP A 319 9.35 -23.54 -4.31
C TRP A 319 8.37 -24.42 -3.54
N GLU A 320 7.25 -24.74 -4.17
CA GLU A 320 6.33 -25.75 -3.64
C GLU A 320 6.89 -27.14 -3.95
N ASP A 321 7.28 -27.86 -2.89
CA ASP A 321 7.82 -29.21 -3.03
C ASP A 321 6.72 -30.19 -3.45
N SER A 322 6.93 -30.85 -4.59
CA SER A 322 6.07 -31.90 -5.10
C SER A 322 6.89 -33.00 -5.75
N SER A 323 6.30 -34.21 -5.85
CA SER A 323 6.95 -35.35 -6.52
C SER A 323 7.25 -35.13 -8.00
N GLU A 324 6.64 -34.11 -8.61
CA GLU A 324 6.85 -33.73 -10.02
C GLU A 324 7.86 -32.60 -10.19
N SER A 325 8.36 -32.03 -9.09
CA SER A 325 9.30 -30.91 -9.12
C SER A 325 10.72 -31.39 -8.85
N SER A 326 11.69 -30.89 -9.63
CA SER A 326 13.11 -31.18 -9.43
C SER A 326 13.93 -29.90 -9.57
N LEU A 327 14.59 -29.50 -8.48
CA LEU A 327 15.51 -28.35 -8.48
C LEU A 327 16.90 -28.80 -8.91
N THR A 328 17.41 -28.17 -9.97
CA THR A 328 18.78 -28.33 -10.45
C THR A 328 19.61 -27.10 -10.08
N LEU A 329 20.71 -27.34 -9.37
CA LEU A 329 21.71 -26.35 -9.01
C LEU A 329 22.97 -26.53 -9.87
N PRO A 330 23.74 -25.46 -10.14
CA PRO A 330 25.06 -25.60 -10.73
C PRO A 330 25.97 -26.53 -9.91
N PRO A 331 26.85 -27.31 -10.57
CA PRO A 331 27.78 -28.18 -9.88
C PRO A 331 28.70 -27.41 -8.91
N GLY A 332 28.90 -27.96 -7.70
CA GLY A 332 29.82 -27.40 -6.71
C GLY A 332 29.32 -26.17 -5.96
N THR A 333 28.04 -25.76 -6.12
CA THR A 333 27.45 -24.66 -5.35
C THR A 333 27.41 -25.00 -3.85
N PRO A 334 28.11 -24.24 -2.98
CA PRO A 334 28.01 -24.42 -1.54
C PRO A 334 26.60 -24.05 -1.04
N ARG A 335 26.05 -24.88 -0.15
CA ARG A 335 24.68 -24.72 0.37
C ARG A 335 24.73 -24.56 1.88
N ARG A 336 24.08 -23.52 2.40
CA ARG A 336 23.84 -23.31 3.84
C ARG A 336 22.63 -24.11 4.32
N ILE A 337 21.59 -24.14 3.51
CA ILE A 337 20.40 -24.99 3.69
C ILE A 337 20.13 -25.70 2.37
N ASP A 338 19.84 -26.98 2.46
CA ASP A 338 19.41 -27.79 1.34
C ASP A 338 18.37 -28.80 1.80
N ARG A 339 17.11 -28.52 1.51
CA ARG A 339 15.98 -29.40 1.82
C ARG A 339 14.84 -29.19 0.83
N PRO A 340 13.88 -30.12 0.74
CA PRO A 340 12.74 -29.95 -0.14
C PRO A 340 12.01 -28.64 0.11
N GLY A 341 11.75 -27.87 -0.95
CA GLY A 341 11.10 -26.56 -0.95
C GLY A 341 11.95 -25.36 -0.50
N LEU A 342 13.22 -25.55 -0.09
CA LEU A 342 14.09 -24.45 0.35
C LEU A 342 15.58 -24.74 0.15
N VAL A 343 16.26 -23.86 -0.59
CA VAL A 343 17.72 -23.80 -0.65
C VAL A 343 18.21 -22.41 -0.26
N VAL A 344 19.22 -22.35 0.59
CA VAL A 344 19.94 -21.11 0.91
C VAL A 344 21.40 -21.29 0.59
N LEU A 345 21.97 -20.35 -0.15
CA LEU A 345 23.35 -20.36 -0.61
C LEU A 345 23.96 -18.96 -0.49
N ASP A 346 25.29 -18.87 -0.44
CA ASP A 346 25.97 -17.59 -0.56
C ASP A 346 25.75 -16.99 -1.95
N LYS A 347 25.70 -15.66 -2.05
CA LYS A 347 25.62 -14.99 -3.35
C LYS A 347 26.83 -15.42 -4.21
N PRO A 348 26.61 -16.02 -5.39
CA PRO A 348 27.69 -16.46 -6.24
C PRO A 348 28.46 -15.25 -6.83
N THR A 349 29.77 -15.40 -6.98
CA THR A 349 30.65 -14.37 -7.56
C THR A 349 30.40 -14.17 -9.05
N SER A 350 30.21 -15.26 -9.79
CA SER A 350 29.80 -15.26 -11.20
C SER A 350 28.30 -15.52 -11.34
N ARG A 351 27.71 -15.13 -12.47
CA ARG A 351 26.31 -15.44 -12.78
C ARG A 351 26.11 -16.96 -12.82
N GLN A 352 25.17 -17.44 -12.02
CA GLN A 352 24.74 -18.84 -11.91
C GLN A 352 23.23 -18.91 -12.17
N THR A 353 22.79 -19.98 -12.81
CA THR A 353 21.36 -20.23 -13.10
C THR A 353 20.90 -21.49 -12.39
N TYR A 354 19.74 -21.37 -11.75
CA TYR A 354 19.05 -22.41 -11.00
C TYR A 354 17.74 -22.71 -11.72
N SER A 355 17.40 -23.98 -11.85
CA SER A 355 16.25 -24.42 -12.65
C SER A 355 15.34 -25.33 -11.84
N LEU A 356 14.05 -25.03 -11.82
CA LEU A 356 13.02 -25.93 -11.33
C LEU A 356 12.33 -26.55 -12.53
N THR A 357 12.42 -27.86 -12.65
CA THR A 357 11.75 -28.63 -13.72
C THR A 357 10.49 -29.27 -13.15
N HIS A 358 9.37 -29.02 -13.80
CA HIS A 358 8.09 -29.68 -13.64
C HIS A 358 7.84 -30.64 -14.82
N SER A 359 6.72 -31.37 -14.78
CA SER A 359 6.31 -32.30 -15.84
C SER A 359 6.02 -31.59 -17.17
N ASP A 360 5.62 -30.32 -17.12
CA ASP A 360 5.16 -29.50 -18.26
C ASP A 360 6.05 -28.29 -18.56
N GLU A 361 6.80 -27.78 -17.58
CA GLU A 361 7.64 -26.58 -17.76
C GLU A 361 8.99 -26.62 -17.02
N THR A 362 9.90 -25.72 -17.38
CA THR A 362 11.15 -25.46 -16.63
C THR A 362 11.30 -23.98 -16.37
N ILE A 363 11.36 -23.61 -15.10
CA ILE A 363 11.48 -22.22 -14.65
C ILE A 363 12.91 -21.97 -14.17
N GLN A 364 13.49 -20.85 -14.59
CA GLN A 364 14.86 -20.49 -14.27
C GLN A 364 14.94 -19.22 -13.42
N ARG A 365 15.96 -19.16 -12.56
CA ARG A 365 16.38 -17.96 -11.83
C ARG A 365 17.89 -17.82 -11.91
N SER A 366 18.40 -16.61 -12.13
CA SER A 366 19.84 -16.35 -12.15
C SER A 366 20.26 -15.36 -11.06
N PHE A 367 21.39 -15.65 -10.41
CA PHE A 367 22.02 -14.76 -9.43
C PHE A 367 23.52 -14.66 -9.66
N GLY A 368 24.14 -13.59 -9.18
CA GLY A 368 25.57 -13.34 -9.34
C GLY A 368 25.92 -12.59 -10.63
N GLY A 369 27.20 -12.20 -10.74
CA GLY A 369 27.63 -11.15 -11.66
C GLY A 369 27.45 -9.75 -11.05
N ASN A 370 28.22 -8.79 -11.58
CA ASN A 370 28.12 -7.38 -11.22
C ASN A 370 26.98 -6.69 -11.96
#